data_AF-A0A353GKH6-F1
#
_entry.id   AF-A0A353GKH6-F1
#
_cell.length_a   1.000
_cell.length_b   1.000
_cell.length_c   1.000
_cell.angle_alpha   90.00
_cell.angle_beta   90.00
_cell.angle_gamma   90.00
#
_symmetry.space_group_name_H-M   'P 1'
#
loop_
_entity.id
_entity.type
_entity.pdbx_description
1 polymer ?
#
loop_
_entity_poly.entity_id
_entity_poly.type
_entity_poly.pdbx_seq_one_letter_code
_entity_poly.pdbx_strand_id
1 'polypeptide(L)'
;YFDASINRIAAWVIGTRAMNKALLLALLEPTQILREAEAKGDFTGRLALLEECKSLPFGAVWDYCCEKAGVPAGPGWIEDVRTYERTVLFNRG
;
A
#
# COMPACT_ATOMS: atom_id res chain seq x y z
N TYR A 1 -7.24 -8.62 -11.39
CA TYR A 1 -7.25 -7.88 -12.67
C TYR A 1 -6.24 -8.52 -13.62
N PHE A 2 -6.25 -8.12 -14.90
CA PHE A 2 -5.36 -8.67 -15.93
C PHE A 2 -4.78 -7.53 -16.76
N ASP A 3 -3.45 -7.45 -16.80
CA ASP A 3 -2.70 -6.54 -17.65
C ASP A 3 -1.60 -7.34 -18.35
N ALA A 4 -1.66 -7.36 -19.68
CA ALA A 4 -0.69 -8.08 -20.53
C ALA A 4 0.39 -7.15 -21.10
N SER A 5 0.32 -5.84 -20.84
CA SER A 5 1.27 -4.85 -21.35
C SER A 5 2.52 -4.69 -20.47
N ILE A 6 2.49 -5.22 -19.25
CA ILE A 6 3.59 -5.18 -18.27
C ILE A 6 3.95 -6.59 -17.77
N ASN A 7 5.07 -6.69 -17.04
CA ASN A 7 5.46 -7.93 -16.37
C ASN A 7 4.34 -8.40 -15.41
N ARG A 8 3.79 -9.60 -15.64
CA ARG A 8 2.62 -10.11 -14.89
C ARG A 8 2.90 -10.34 -13.40
N ILE A 9 4.15 -10.62 -13.04
CA ILE A 9 4.56 -10.75 -11.63
C ILE A 9 4.55 -9.36 -10.99
N ALA A 10 5.11 -8.36 -11.66
CA ALA A 10 5.02 -6.97 -11.19
C ALA A 10 3.57 -6.53 -11.06
N ALA A 11 2.71 -6.88 -12.02
CA ALA A 11 1.28 -6.60 -11.96
C ALA A 11 0.68 -7.13 -10.65
N TRP A 12 0.84 -8.41 -10.31
CA TRP A 12 0.33 -8.94 -9.04
C TRP A 12 0.94 -8.28 -7.80
N VAL A 13 2.25 -8.11 -7.76
CA VAL A 13 2.93 -7.52 -6.59
C VAL A 13 2.43 -6.10 -6.33
N ILE A 14 2.27 -5.28 -7.38
CA ILE A 14 1.75 -3.92 -7.27
C ILE A 14 0.33 -3.93 -6.68
N GLY A 15 -0.58 -4.72 -7.26
CA GLY A 15 -1.98 -4.73 -6.86
C GLY A 15 -2.21 -5.22 -5.44
N THR A 16 -1.60 -6.35 -5.10
CA THR A 16 -1.75 -6.91 -3.76
C THR A 16 -1.15 -5.99 -2.70
N ARG A 17 0.03 -5.41 -2.96
CA ARG A 17 0.62 -4.43 -2.04
C ARG A 17 -0.21 -3.15 -1.94
N ALA A 18 -0.80 -2.68 -3.04
CA ALA A 18 -1.68 -1.51 -3.02
C ALA A 18 -2.95 -1.77 -2.19
N MET A 19 -3.57 -2.93 -2.34
CA MET A 19 -4.73 -3.33 -1.52
C MET A 19 -4.36 -3.43 -0.04
N ASN A 20 -3.22 -4.05 0.28
CA ASN A 20 -2.76 -4.15 1.67
C ASN A 20 -2.43 -2.78 2.28
N LYS A 21 -1.84 -1.86 1.51
CA LYS A 21 -1.63 -0.47 1.96
C LYS A 21 -2.95 0.25 2.22
N ALA A 22 -3.97 0.05 1.38
CA ALA A 22 -5.29 0.64 1.60
C ALA A 22 -5.94 0.11 2.88
N LEU A 23 -5.84 -1.20 3.14
CA LEU A 23 -6.31 -1.80 4.41
C LEU A 23 -5.53 -1.25 5.61
N LEU A 24 -4.21 -1.11 5.50
CA LEU A 24 -3.38 -0.53 6.55
C LEU A 24 -3.77 0.93 6.84
N LEU A 25 -3.98 1.74 5.81
CA LEU A 25 -4.44 3.12 5.96
C LEU A 25 -5.78 3.19 6.71
N ALA A 26 -6.73 2.30 6.37
CA ALA A 26 -8.01 2.22 7.08
C ALA A 26 -7.84 1.77 8.54
N LEU A 27 -6.90 0.88 8.84
CA LEU A 27 -6.59 0.45 10.21
C LEU A 27 -5.91 1.53 11.05
N LEU A 28 -5.18 2.46 10.41
CA LEU A 28 -4.50 3.57 11.07
C LEU A 28 -5.38 4.82 11.19
N GLU A 29 -6.57 4.82 10.56
CA GLU A 29 -7.49 5.94 10.64
C GLU A 29 -8.04 6.10 12.08
N PRO A 30 -8.10 7.33 12.62
CA PRO A 30 -8.74 7.60 13.90
C PRO A 30 -10.28 7.59 13.78
N THR A 31 -10.85 6.47 13.29
CA THR A 31 -12.26 6.36 12.92
C THR A 31 -13.21 6.71 14.07
N GLN A 32 -12.85 6.39 15.32
CA GLN A 32 -13.68 6.76 16.48
C GLN A 32 -13.81 8.29 16.62
N ILE A 33 -12.70 9.02 16.52
CA ILE A 33 -12.68 10.49 16.62
C ILE A 33 -13.47 11.11 15.44
N LEU A 34 -13.31 10.57 14.24
CA LEU A 34 -14.04 11.03 13.05
C LEU A 34 -15.56 10.83 13.18
N ARG A 35 -16.00 9.68 13.72
CA ARG A 35 -17.42 9.41 14.00
C ARG A 35 -17.99 10.34 15.06
N GLU A 36 -17.22 10.65 16.09
CA GLU A 36 -17.63 11.60 17.13
C GLU A 36 -17.76 13.03 16.57
N ALA A 37 -16.82 13.46 15.73
CA ALA A 37 -16.90 14.77 15.05
C ALA A 37 -18.12 14.84 14.14
N GLU A 38 -18.39 13.78 13.37
CA GLU A 38 -19.58 13.67 12.51
C GLU A 38 -20.88 13.73 13.32
N ALA A 39 -20.99 12.97 14.41
CA ALA A 39 -22.17 12.96 15.27
C ALA A 39 -22.44 14.31 15.95
N LYS A 40 -21.39 15.11 16.19
CA LYS A 40 -21.48 16.47 16.74
C LYS A 40 -21.75 17.55 15.68
N GLY A 41 -21.78 17.19 14.39
CA GLY A 41 -21.93 18.13 13.28
C GLY A 41 -20.66 18.95 12.99
N ASP A 42 -19.51 18.58 13.55
CA ASP A 42 -18.22 19.23 13.26
C ASP A 42 -17.63 18.71 11.95
N PHE A 43 -18.23 19.12 10.84
CA PHE A 43 -17.80 18.71 9.51
C PHE A 43 -16.47 19.32 9.09
N THR A 44 -16.11 20.48 9.66
CA THR A 44 -14.82 21.13 9.43
C THR A 44 -13.70 20.31 10.08
N GLY A 45 -13.83 19.96 11.36
CA GLY A 45 -12.88 19.11 12.05
C GLY A 45 -12.77 17.72 11.43
N ARG A 46 -13.91 17.10 11.07
CA ARG A 46 -13.92 15.80 10.37
C ARG A 46 -13.13 15.85 9.06
N LEU A 47 -13.36 16.87 8.22
CA LEU A 47 -12.66 17.00 6.94
C LEU A 47 -11.17 17.29 7.13
N ALA A 48 -10.82 18.20 8.04
CA ALA A 48 -9.43 18.53 8.34
C ALA A 48 -8.64 17.29 8.79
N LEU A 49 -9.19 16.51 9.72
CA LEU A 49 -8.55 15.28 10.20
C LEU A 49 -8.37 14.24 9.09
N LEU A 50 -9.37 14.06 8.21
CA LEU A 50 -9.27 13.16 7.07
C LEU A 50 -8.15 13.56 6.10
N GLU A 51 -7.96 14.86 5.84
CA GLU A 51 -6.88 15.34 4.99
C GLU A 51 -5.51 15.19 5.66
N GLU A 52 -5.38 15.51 6.95
CA GLU A 52 -4.13 15.32 7.71
C GLU A 52 -3.72 13.83 7.75
N CYS A 53 -4.67 12.90 7.80
CA CYS A 53 -4.36 11.47 7.76
C CYS A 53 -3.62 11.04 6.48
N LYS A 54 -3.77 11.75 5.37
CA LYS A 54 -3.10 11.42 4.10
C LYS A 54 -1.61 11.73 4.10
N SER A 55 -1.15 12.64 4.97
CA SER A 55 0.25 13.05 5.10
C SER A 55 0.97 12.39 6.28
N LEU A 56 0.25 11.68 7.15
CA LEU A 56 0.83 10.90 8.24
C LEU A 56 1.84 9.87 7.72
N PRO A 57 2.87 9.49 8.51
CA PRO A 57 3.96 8.63 8.08
C PRO A 57 3.58 7.14 8.00
N PHE A 58 2.48 6.79 7.32
CA PHE A 58 2.04 5.40 7.15
C PHE A 58 3.07 4.54 6.40
N GLY A 59 3.95 5.16 5.60
CA GLY A 59 5.05 4.49 4.91
C GLY A 59 5.98 3.75 5.87
N ALA A 60 6.29 4.35 7.03
CA ALA A 60 7.13 3.71 8.05
C ALA A 60 6.45 2.46 8.65
N VAL A 61 5.14 2.53 8.87
CA VAL A 61 4.36 1.37 9.37
C VAL A 61 4.32 0.28 8.30
N TRP A 62 4.11 0.63 7.04
CA TRP A 62 4.12 -0.30 5.91
C TRP A 62 5.48 -1.01 5.75
N ASP A 63 6.59 -0.27 5.86
CA ASP A 63 7.93 -0.82 5.74
C ASP A 63 8.21 -1.82 6.87
N TYR A 64 7.78 -1.52 8.10
CA TYR A 64 7.85 -2.46 9.22
C TYR A 64 6.99 -3.71 9.00
N CYS A 65 5.78 -3.58 8.43
CA CYS A 65 4.96 -4.73 8.05
C CYS A 65 5.67 -5.63 7.03
N CYS A 66 6.36 -5.03 6.05
CA CYS A 66 7.15 -5.79 5.07
C CYS A 66 8.31 -6.53 5.75
N GLU A 67 9.06 -5.84 6.61
CA GLU A 67 10.17 -6.43 7.36
C GLU A 67 9.71 -7.61 8.23
N LYS A 68 8.61 -7.46 8.96
CA LYS A 68 8.02 -8.54 9.77
C LYS A 68 7.54 -9.73 8.94
N ALA A 69 7.10 -9.49 7.71
CA ALA A 69 6.71 -10.53 6.78
C ALA A 69 7.91 -11.14 6.00
N GLY A 70 9.13 -10.67 6.23
CA GLY A 70 10.32 -11.13 5.52
C GLY A 70 10.32 -10.80 4.02
N VAL A 71 9.63 -9.73 3.61
CA VAL A 71 9.55 -9.29 2.22
C VAL A 71 10.18 -7.89 2.05
N PRO A 72 10.66 -7.53 0.84
CA PRO A 72 11.26 -6.22 0.63
C PRO A 72 10.31 -5.04 0.93
N ALA A 73 10.78 -4.12 1.76
CA ALA A 73 10.18 -2.80 1.95
C ALA A 73 10.44 -1.89 0.73
N GLY A 74 9.65 -0.84 0.58
CA GLY A 74 9.81 0.12 -0.51
C GLY A 74 9.86 -0.52 -1.93
N PRO A 75 10.78 -0.05 -2.81
CA PRO A 75 10.93 -0.54 -4.18
C PRO A 75 11.86 -1.76 -4.32
N GLY A 76 12.39 -2.33 -3.23
CA GLY A 76 13.40 -3.40 -3.29
C GLY A 76 12.96 -4.62 -4.10
N TRP A 77 11.67 -4.97 -4.06
CA TRP A 77 11.07 -6.08 -4.81
C TRP A 77 11.18 -5.94 -6.34
N ILE A 78 11.40 -4.73 -6.85
CA ILE A 78 11.51 -4.48 -8.31
C ILE A 78 12.72 -5.22 -8.87
N GLU A 79 13.84 -5.26 -8.13
CA GLU A 79 15.05 -5.92 -8.62
C GLU A 79 14.94 -7.45 -8.56
N ASP A 80 14.16 -8.00 -7.62
CA ASP A 80 13.84 -9.43 -7.58
C ASP A 80 13.05 -9.82 -8.84
N VAL A 81 12.05 -9.01 -9.21
CA VAL A 81 11.26 -9.24 -10.43
C VAL A 81 12.11 -9.14 -11.68
N ARG A 82 12.98 -8.11 -11.79
CA ARG A 82 13.91 -7.96 -12.91
C ARG A 82 14.90 -9.12 -13.02
N THR A 83 15.40 -9.60 -11.87
CA THR A 83 16.30 -10.75 -11.84
C THR A 83 15.59 -12.02 -12.31
N TYR A 84 14.37 -12.27 -11.82
CA TYR A 84 13.57 -13.40 -12.27
C TYR A 84 13.18 -13.30 -13.75
N GLU A 85 12.91 -12.09 -14.24
CA GLU A 85 12.64 -11.84 -15.66
C GLU A 85 13.82 -12.24 -16.54
N ARG A 86 15.03 -11.77 -16.22
CA ARG A 86 16.26 -12.10 -16.96
C ARG A 86 16.62 -13.58 -16.90
N THR A 87 16.49 -14.21 -15.73
CA THR A 87 17.01 -15.56 -15.50
C THR A 87 16.02 -16.67 -15.85
N VAL A 88 14.72 -16.38 -15.79
CA VAL A 88 13.67 -17.39 -15.97
C VAL A 88 12.70 -17.02 -17.09
N LEU A 89 12.09 -15.85 -17.05
CA LEU A 89 11.02 -15.52 -18.01
C LEU A 89 11.55 -15.36 -19.43
N PHE A 90 12.72 -14.75 -19.60
CA PHE A 90 13.36 -14.57 -20.90
C PHE A 90 13.68 -15.92 -21.58
N ASN A 91 13.97 -16.96 -20.81
CA ASN A 91 14.31 -18.28 -21.36
C ASN A 91 13.08 -19.12 -21.75
N ARG A 92 11.86 -18.59 -21.58
CA ARG A 92 10.60 -19.30 -21.87
C ARG A 92 10.03 -18.97 -23.26
N GLY A 93 10.69 -18.12 -24.05
CA GLY A 93 10.28 -17.74 -25.40
C GLY A 93 11.41 -17.11 -26.19
#